data_AF-A0A7S1PJH6-F1
#
_entry.id   AF-A0A7S1PJH6-F1
#
_cell.length_a   1.000
_cell.length_b   1.000
_cell.length_c   1.000
_cell.angle_alpha   90.00
_cell.angle_beta   90.00
_cell.angle_gamma   90.00
#
_symmetry.space_group_name_H-M   'P 1'
#
loop_
_entity.id
_entity.type
_entity.pdbx_description
1 polymer ?
#
loop_
_entity_poly.entity_id
_entity_poly.type
_entity_poly.pdbx_seq_one_letter_code
_entity_poly.pdbx_strand_id
1 'polypeptide(L)'
;EWAKDVLAVKQQHTGALRSMPDKVEDAPGVGEQALGFPLIADEKREIAKLLGMTDPDENDAAGTPLPAHTLFVIGPDRTNRATVLYPVTAGRNFVEVLRLVESLVQSEPAPAPAAQSAPCEPPVPDFQIRVGAALPDFPCKTTTGDFGFHEFLGRDPSWTVLFTYPKDFKPSVAAEMWACHSMAERFKEQGVKVIGLSSSSVPEHEQWTKDVVPASEAEGSKLSFPLIADESREIAARLGVLDPSERDAFGALLPARAVFLIAPDKTNRATILYPAAAGGNFEEVLRLAVSLRLAQDGKLATPGNWQSGDRVLVA
;
A
#
# COMPACT_ATOMS: atom_id res chain seq x y z
N GLU A 1 6.75 27.28 4.28
CA GLU A 1 7.77 26.93 5.29
C GLU A 1 7.84 25.42 5.47
N TRP A 2 6.73 24.73 5.78
CA TRP A 2 6.63 23.26 5.87
C TRP A 2 7.38 22.45 4.78
N ALA A 3 7.17 22.75 3.50
CA ALA A 3 7.86 22.08 2.38
C ALA A 3 9.41 22.17 2.47
N LYS A 4 9.93 23.29 2.96
CA LYS A 4 11.38 23.50 3.13
C LYS A 4 11.91 22.72 4.33
N ASP A 5 11.11 22.61 5.40
CA ASP A 5 11.47 21.86 6.61
C ASP A 5 11.54 20.34 6.34
N VAL A 6 10.59 19.79 5.58
CA VAL A 6 10.60 18.37 5.17
C VAL A 6 11.86 18.01 4.38
N LEU A 7 12.23 18.86 3.39
CA LEU A 7 13.42 18.66 2.57
C LEU A 7 14.71 18.75 3.40
N ALA A 8 14.77 19.67 4.38
CA ALA A 8 15.92 19.82 5.27
C ALA A 8 16.11 18.59 6.19
N VAL A 9 15.02 18.07 6.77
CA VAL A 9 15.05 16.86 7.62
C VAL A 9 15.55 15.63 6.85
N LYS A 10 15.10 15.45 5.61
CA LYS A 10 15.56 14.32 4.77
C LYS A 10 17.06 14.36 4.51
N GLN A 11 17.63 15.54 4.24
CA GLN A 11 19.07 15.72 4.01
C GLN A 11 19.89 15.45 5.28
N GLN A 12 19.35 15.77 6.45
CA GLN A 12 20.07 15.64 7.72
C GLN A 12 20.08 14.21 8.27
N HIS A 13 19.05 13.40 7.99
CA HIS A 13 18.82 12.12 8.69
C HIS A 13 18.97 10.85 7.85
N THR A 14 19.27 10.93 6.55
CA THR A 14 19.41 9.73 5.70
C THR A 14 20.56 8.81 6.14
N GLY A 15 21.59 9.34 6.81
CA GLY A 15 22.73 8.57 7.32
C GLY A 15 22.54 7.94 8.70
N ALA A 16 21.72 8.55 9.58
CA ALA A 16 21.56 8.12 10.97
C ALA A 16 20.66 6.88 11.15
N LEU A 17 19.81 6.58 10.18
CA LEU A 17 18.84 5.48 10.24
C LEU A 17 19.46 4.08 10.07
N ARG A 18 20.76 3.98 9.74
CA ARG A 18 21.46 2.71 9.49
C ARG A 18 22.30 2.19 10.67
N SER A 19 22.44 2.95 11.75
CA SER A 19 23.25 2.58 12.91
C SER A 19 22.37 2.46 14.16
N MET A 20 21.61 1.36 14.27
CA MET A 20 21.04 0.96 15.56
C MET A 20 21.97 -0.04 16.26
N PRO A 21 22.16 0.08 17.58
CA PRO A 21 22.97 -0.86 18.35
C PRO A 21 22.28 -2.20 18.56
N ASP A 22 23.08 -3.23 18.86
CA ASP A 22 22.66 -4.64 18.93
C ASP A 22 21.72 -4.95 20.11
N LYS A 23 21.63 -4.06 21.10
CA LYS A 23 20.65 -4.10 22.19
C LYS A 23 20.02 -2.73 22.38
N VAL A 24 18.74 -2.70 22.75
CA VAL A 24 18.02 -1.47 23.13
C VAL A 24 18.73 -0.76 24.29
N GLU A 25 19.37 -1.53 25.19
CA GLU A 25 20.16 -1.04 26.32
C GLU A 25 21.46 -0.33 25.90
N ASP A 26 21.97 -0.63 24.71
CA ASP A 26 23.18 -0.03 24.12
C ASP A 26 22.85 1.20 23.26
N ALA A 27 21.56 1.55 23.12
CA ALA A 27 21.15 2.82 22.52
C ALA A 27 21.74 3.97 23.36
N PRO A 28 22.38 4.98 22.73
CA PRO A 28 22.85 6.14 23.48
C PRO A 28 21.66 6.67 24.26
N GLY A 29 21.79 6.67 25.60
CA GLY A 29 20.73 7.10 26.49
C GLY A 29 20.20 8.44 25.99
N VAL A 30 18.95 8.46 25.56
CA VAL A 30 18.27 9.68 25.13
C VAL A 30 18.02 10.47 26.41
N GLY A 31 19.06 11.12 26.93
CA GLY A 31 18.99 11.89 28.16
C GLY A 31 17.97 12.98 27.97
N GLU A 32 16.81 12.89 28.64
CA GLU A 32 15.73 13.88 28.73
C GLU A 32 15.46 14.76 27.48
N GLN A 33 15.77 14.26 26.28
CA GLN A 33 15.39 14.93 25.06
C GLN A 33 13.91 14.63 24.88
N ALA A 34 13.10 15.62 25.24
CA ALA A 34 11.68 15.64 24.94
C ALA A 34 11.50 15.18 23.49
N LEU A 35 10.67 14.15 23.29
CA LEU A 35 10.29 13.70 21.96
C LEU A 35 9.90 14.93 21.13
N GLY A 36 10.51 15.09 19.95
CA GLY A 36 10.29 16.26 19.08
C GLY A 36 8.88 16.37 18.50
N PHE A 37 7.93 15.56 18.99
CA PHE A 37 6.55 15.49 18.54
C PHE A 37 5.64 14.98 19.68
N PRO A 38 4.36 15.39 19.70
CA PRO A 38 3.41 14.95 20.71
C PRO A 38 3.07 13.46 20.56
N LEU A 39 2.76 12.81 21.69
CA LEU A 39 2.21 11.45 21.73
C LEU A 39 0.74 11.47 22.15
N ILE A 40 -0.07 10.64 21.50
CA ILE A 40 -1.47 10.43 21.85
C ILE A 40 -1.56 9.13 22.65
N ALA A 41 -2.08 9.19 23.88
CA ALA A 41 -2.38 8.01 24.67
C ALA A 41 -3.75 7.43 24.27
N ASP A 42 -3.79 6.15 23.88
CA ASP A 42 -5.00 5.44 23.48
C ASP A 42 -5.13 4.13 24.26
N GLU A 43 -5.23 4.23 25.59
CA GLU A 43 -5.27 3.07 26.49
C GLU A 43 -6.47 2.14 26.22
N LYS A 44 -7.61 2.71 25.81
CA LYS A 44 -8.83 1.95 25.50
C LYS A 44 -8.90 1.43 24.06
N ARG A 45 -7.88 1.72 23.23
CA ARG A 45 -7.83 1.37 21.81
C ARG A 45 -8.99 1.95 20.99
N GLU A 46 -9.61 3.03 21.44
CA GLU A 46 -10.77 3.63 20.75
C GLU A 46 -10.34 4.32 19.47
N ILE A 47 -9.20 5.02 19.49
CA ILE A 47 -8.63 5.66 18.30
C ILE A 47 -8.14 4.59 17.32
N ALA A 48 -7.44 3.56 17.81
CA ALA A 48 -6.98 2.46 16.99
C ALA A 48 -8.13 1.72 16.29
N LYS A 49 -9.25 1.47 17.00
CA LYS A 49 -10.46 0.86 16.41
C LYS A 49 -11.10 1.78 15.37
N LEU A 50 -11.24 3.07 15.68
CA LEU A 50 -11.82 4.06 14.77
C LEU A 50 -11.03 4.15 13.46
N LEU A 51 -9.71 4.11 13.53
CA LEU A 51 -8.81 4.24 12.38
C LEU A 51 -8.48 2.90 11.70
N GLY A 52 -9.12 1.80 12.10
CA GLY A 52 -8.88 0.47 11.52
C GLY A 52 -7.46 -0.05 11.74
N MET A 53 -6.79 0.39 12.81
CA MET A 53 -5.40 0.06 13.10
C MET A 53 -5.24 -1.24 13.89
N THR A 54 -6.30 -1.96 14.25
CA THR A 54 -6.17 -3.17 15.08
C THR A 54 -5.59 -4.34 14.30
N ASP A 55 -4.61 -5.03 14.87
CA ASP A 55 -4.04 -6.28 14.36
C ASP A 55 -4.57 -7.46 15.19
N PRO A 56 -5.40 -8.35 14.63
CA PRO A 56 -6.01 -9.44 15.39
C PRO A 56 -5.02 -10.52 15.81
N ASP A 57 -3.86 -10.60 15.16
CA ASP A 57 -2.86 -11.62 15.44
C ASP A 57 -1.96 -11.25 16.62
N GLU A 58 -1.94 -9.97 16.98
CA GLU A 58 -1.07 -9.41 18.00
C GLU A 58 -1.91 -8.91 19.17
N ASN A 59 -1.79 -9.55 20.32
CA ASN A 59 -2.65 -9.29 21.47
C ASN A 59 -1.83 -8.97 22.72
N ASP A 60 -2.34 -8.08 23.56
CA ASP A 60 -1.77 -7.87 24.88
C ASP A 60 -2.02 -9.08 25.81
N ALA A 61 -1.48 -9.02 27.03
CA ALA A 61 -1.66 -10.07 28.03
C ALA A 61 -3.12 -10.33 28.42
N ALA A 62 -4.04 -9.38 28.14
CA ALA A 62 -5.47 -9.52 28.36
C ALA A 62 -6.22 -10.06 27.13
N GLY A 63 -5.52 -10.34 26.02
CA GLY A 63 -6.11 -10.82 24.77
C GLY A 63 -6.73 -9.71 23.92
N THR A 64 -6.39 -8.44 24.17
CA THR A 64 -6.89 -7.31 23.37
C THR A 64 -5.96 -7.05 22.18
N PRO A 65 -6.50 -6.93 20.95
CA PRO A 65 -5.71 -6.61 19.76
C PRO A 65 -4.90 -5.33 19.92
N LEU A 66 -3.62 -5.42 19.57
CA LEU A 66 -2.68 -4.31 19.53
C LEU A 66 -2.84 -3.51 18.23
N PRO A 67 -2.49 -2.22 18.22
CA PRO A 67 -2.45 -1.46 16.98
C PRO A 67 -1.29 -1.91 16.10
N ALA A 68 -1.60 -2.24 14.84
CA ALA A 68 -0.69 -2.33 13.73
C ALA A 68 0.11 -1.02 13.56
N HIS A 69 1.26 -1.13 12.91
CA HIS A 69 2.10 0.00 12.57
C HIS A 69 1.49 0.81 11.41
N THR A 70 0.53 1.67 11.70
CA THR A 70 -0.11 2.53 10.67
C THR A 70 0.52 3.91 10.62
N LEU A 71 0.67 4.45 9.42
CA LEU A 71 1.11 5.81 9.13
C LEU A 71 0.05 6.51 8.28
N PHE A 72 -0.35 7.71 8.71
CA PHE A 72 -1.27 8.57 7.98
C PHE A 72 -0.53 9.85 7.57
N VAL A 73 -0.63 10.24 6.31
CA VAL A 73 -0.19 11.56 5.85
C VAL A 73 -1.42 12.45 5.78
N ILE A 74 -1.59 13.32 6.78
CA ILE A 74 -2.74 14.21 6.88
C ILE A 74 -2.37 15.56 6.27
N GLY A 75 -3.15 16.00 5.27
CA GLY A 75 -2.98 17.29 4.61
C GLY A 75 -3.40 18.47 5.50
N PRO A 76 -3.00 19.71 5.13
CA PRO A 76 -3.37 20.91 5.87
C PRO A 76 -4.88 21.17 5.91
N ASP A 77 -5.64 20.60 4.97
CA ASP A 77 -7.10 20.61 4.91
C ASP A 77 -7.76 19.54 5.80
N ARG A 78 -6.98 18.86 6.64
CA ARG A 78 -7.41 17.80 7.58
C ARG A 78 -7.91 16.53 6.88
N THR A 79 -7.56 16.36 5.60
CA THR A 79 -7.87 15.13 4.85
C THR A 79 -6.71 14.16 4.91
N ASN A 80 -7.04 12.86 4.94
CA ASN A 80 -6.03 11.81 4.82
C ASN A 80 -5.59 11.70 3.35
N ARG A 81 -4.32 11.96 3.06
CA ARG A 81 -3.75 11.97 1.71
C ARG A 81 -3.07 10.65 1.35
N ALA A 82 -2.54 9.93 2.33
CA ALA A 82 -1.87 8.65 2.12
C ALA A 82 -1.94 7.82 3.39
N THR A 83 -2.05 6.50 3.25
CA THR A 83 -2.04 5.59 4.40
C THR A 83 -1.11 4.43 4.11
N VAL A 84 -0.25 4.10 5.08
CA VAL A 84 0.60 2.91 5.00
C VAL A 84 0.37 2.08 6.25
N LEU A 85 -0.22 0.92 6.07
CA LEU A 85 -0.56 -0.04 7.10
C LEU A 85 0.45 -1.18 7.08
N TYR A 86 1.33 -1.21 8.08
CA TYR A 86 2.29 -2.29 8.30
C TYR A 86 1.77 -3.17 9.45
N PRO A 87 1.92 -4.51 9.38
CA PRO A 87 1.73 -5.37 10.54
C PRO A 87 2.79 -5.06 11.61
N VAL A 88 2.57 -5.51 12.85
CA VAL A 88 3.51 -5.26 13.96
C VAL A 88 4.90 -5.84 13.70
N THR A 89 4.97 -6.98 13.00
CA THR A 89 6.22 -7.67 12.67
C THR A 89 7.03 -7.01 11.55
N ALA A 90 6.44 -6.04 10.83
CA ALA A 90 7.12 -5.31 9.75
C ALA A 90 7.50 -3.90 10.18
N GLY A 91 8.79 -3.59 10.03
CA GLY A 91 9.31 -2.25 10.24
C GLY A 91 8.82 -1.27 9.18
N ARG A 92 8.44 -0.07 9.64
CA ARG A 92 8.07 1.06 8.77
C ARG A 92 9.24 1.48 7.88
N ASN A 93 9.00 1.78 6.61
CA ASN A 93 9.97 2.44 5.75
C ASN A 93 9.74 3.95 5.72
N PHE A 94 10.51 4.70 6.52
CA PHE A 94 10.43 6.16 6.59
C PHE A 94 10.98 6.85 5.33
N VAL A 95 11.84 6.21 4.55
CA VAL A 95 12.28 6.74 3.24
C VAL A 95 11.09 6.83 2.30
N GLU A 96 10.23 5.80 2.29
CA GLU A 96 9.00 5.81 1.51
C GLU A 96 8.01 6.87 2.01
N VAL A 97 7.85 7.01 3.33
CA VAL A 97 6.99 8.06 3.91
C VAL A 97 7.45 9.45 3.49
N LEU A 98 8.75 9.73 3.53
CA LEU A 98 9.29 11.02 3.08
C LEU A 98 9.04 11.24 1.58
N ARG A 99 9.19 10.21 0.74
CA ARG A 99 8.88 10.28 -0.70
C ARG A 99 7.41 10.62 -0.96
N LEU A 100 6.49 10.02 -0.19
CA LEU A 100 5.06 10.32 -0.26
C LEU A 100 4.78 11.78 0.07
N VAL A 101 5.34 12.28 1.19
CA VAL A 101 5.18 13.66 1.61
C VAL A 101 5.74 14.63 0.56
N GLU A 102 6.94 14.37 0.02
CA GLU A 102 7.54 15.18 -1.04
C GLU A 102 6.68 15.23 -2.31
N SER A 103 6.14 14.08 -2.73
CA SER A 103 5.28 14.02 -3.91
C SER A 103 4.02 14.86 -3.71
N LEU A 104 3.41 14.80 -2.53
CA LEU A 104 2.25 15.61 -2.17
C LEU A 104 2.57 17.10 -2.17
N VAL A 105 3.67 17.51 -1.52
CA VAL A 105 4.17 18.89 -1.50
C VAL A 105 4.35 19.45 -2.90
N GLN A 106 4.94 18.67 -3.81
CA GLN A 106 5.22 19.10 -5.18
C GLN A 106 3.97 19.15 -6.05
N SER A 107 2.92 18.39 -5.67
CA SER A 107 1.69 18.26 -6.44
C SER A 107 0.57 19.23 -6.06
N GLU A 108 0.68 19.94 -4.93
CA GLU A 108 -0.39 20.86 -4.51
C GLU A 108 -0.61 21.97 -5.56
N PRO A 109 -1.80 22.06 -6.18
CA PRO A 109 -2.15 23.24 -6.94
C PRO A 109 -2.48 24.39 -5.98
N ALA A 110 -2.36 25.64 -6.47
CA ALA A 110 -2.88 26.83 -5.79
C ALA A 110 -4.32 26.60 -5.30
N PRO A 111 -4.75 27.21 -4.17
CA PRO A 111 -6.01 26.89 -3.53
C PRO A 111 -7.17 26.95 -4.53
N ALA A 112 -7.74 25.78 -4.82
CA ALA A 112 -8.92 25.69 -5.65
C ALA A 112 -10.08 26.40 -4.92
N PRO A 113 -10.93 27.15 -5.63
CA PRO A 113 -12.16 27.66 -5.04
C PRO A 113 -12.96 26.48 -4.51
N ALA A 114 -13.57 26.66 -3.33
CA ALA A 114 -14.34 25.63 -2.63
C ALA A 114 -15.17 24.81 -3.61
N ALA A 115 -14.76 23.55 -3.82
CA ALA A 115 -15.47 22.64 -4.69
C ALA A 115 -16.91 22.52 -4.15
N GLN A 116 -17.88 22.83 -5.01
CA GLN A 116 -19.28 22.59 -4.70
C GLN A 116 -19.43 21.08 -4.47
N SER A 117 -19.71 20.72 -3.23
CA SER A 117 -19.94 19.35 -2.77
C SER A 117 -21.19 18.78 -3.46
N ALA A 118 -20.99 18.01 -4.52
CA ALA A 118 -22.01 17.07 -4.96
C ALA A 118 -21.99 15.85 -4.01
N PRO A 119 -23.14 15.44 -3.46
CA PRO A 119 -23.25 14.40 -2.44
C PRO A 119 -23.25 13.03 -3.13
N CYS A 120 -22.09 12.52 -3.50
CA CYS A 120 -21.97 11.09 -3.69
C CYS A 120 -20.92 10.63 -2.69
N GLU A 121 -21.37 10.52 -1.44
CA GLU A 121 -20.62 9.82 -0.42
C GLU A 121 -20.36 8.41 -0.97
N PRO A 122 -19.09 7.96 -1.03
CA PRO A 122 -18.80 6.61 -1.50
C PRO A 122 -19.60 5.62 -0.65
N PRO A 123 -20.14 4.54 -1.24
CA PRO A 123 -20.85 3.54 -0.47
C PRO A 123 -19.97 3.04 0.67
N VAL A 124 -20.55 2.86 1.86
CA VAL A 124 -19.82 2.31 3.00
C VAL A 124 -19.31 0.93 2.58
N PRO A 125 -17.99 0.70 2.57
CA PRO A 125 -17.46 -0.55 2.07
C PRO A 125 -17.77 -1.68 3.04
N ASP A 126 -18.19 -2.83 2.49
CA ASP A 126 -18.40 -4.06 3.26
C ASP A 126 -17.08 -4.58 3.86
N PHE A 127 -15.96 -4.31 3.19
CA PHE A 127 -14.62 -4.63 3.65
C PHE A 127 -13.96 -3.39 4.26
N GLN A 128 -13.48 -3.52 5.49
CA GLN A 128 -12.65 -2.50 6.10
C GLN A 128 -11.19 -2.89 5.95
N ILE A 129 -10.38 -1.97 5.44
CA ILE A 129 -8.93 -2.15 5.29
C ILE A 129 -8.29 -2.18 6.68
N ARG A 130 -7.89 -3.38 7.11
CA ARG A 130 -7.19 -3.64 8.38
C ARG A 130 -6.29 -4.86 8.21
N VAL A 131 -5.31 -5.02 9.10
CA VAL A 131 -4.47 -6.23 9.16
C VAL A 131 -5.35 -7.40 9.64
N GLY A 132 -5.12 -8.59 9.08
CA GLY A 132 -5.85 -9.83 9.37
C GLY A 132 -7.27 -9.89 8.78
N ALA A 133 -7.74 -8.84 8.09
CA ALA A 133 -9.08 -8.85 7.49
C ALA A 133 -9.14 -9.84 6.31
N ALA A 134 -10.12 -10.75 6.34
CA ALA A 134 -10.37 -11.67 5.24
C ALA A 134 -10.84 -10.90 3.99
N LEU A 135 -10.18 -11.12 2.85
CA LEU A 135 -10.56 -10.46 1.61
C LEU A 135 -11.90 -11.02 1.09
N PRO A 136 -12.80 -10.16 0.58
CA PRO A 136 -14.02 -10.63 -0.06
C PRO A 136 -13.69 -11.49 -1.29
N ASP A 137 -14.50 -12.50 -1.55
CA ASP A 137 -14.46 -13.20 -2.83
C ASP A 137 -15.34 -12.48 -3.87
N PHE A 138 -14.91 -12.52 -5.12
CA PHE A 138 -15.60 -11.94 -6.27
C PHE A 138 -15.19 -12.62 -7.57
N PRO A 139 -16.07 -12.65 -8.59
CA PRO A 139 -15.69 -13.05 -9.93
C PRO A 139 -14.79 -11.99 -10.56
N CYS A 140 -13.70 -12.41 -11.21
CA CYS A 140 -12.77 -11.56 -11.92
C CYS A 140 -12.84 -11.84 -13.42
N LYS A 141 -13.08 -10.80 -14.21
CA LYS A 141 -12.79 -10.80 -15.65
C LYS A 141 -11.40 -10.26 -15.87
N THR A 142 -10.52 -11.01 -16.54
CA THR A 142 -9.11 -10.61 -16.66
C THR A 142 -8.52 -10.82 -18.05
N THR A 143 -7.36 -10.19 -18.28
CA THR A 143 -6.52 -10.39 -19.47
C THR A 143 -5.98 -11.83 -19.64
N THR A 144 -6.14 -12.70 -18.63
CA THR A 144 -5.68 -14.09 -18.67
C THR A 144 -6.81 -15.11 -18.48
N GLY A 145 -8.05 -14.67 -18.70
CA GLY A 145 -9.26 -15.48 -18.52
C GLY A 145 -10.01 -15.15 -17.23
N ASP A 146 -11.22 -15.69 -17.14
CA ASP A 146 -12.14 -15.41 -16.02
C ASP A 146 -11.93 -16.45 -14.90
N PHE A 147 -11.92 -15.98 -13.65
CA PHE A 147 -11.76 -16.83 -12.47
C PHE A 147 -12.34 -16.17 -11.21
N GLY A 148 -12.58 -16.96 -10.15
CA GLY A 148 -12.87 -16.39 -8.83
C GLY A 148 -11.62 -15.84 -8.16
N PHE A 149 -11.74 -14.74 -7.39
CA PHE A 149 -10.58 -14.16 -6.72
C PHE A 149 -9.94 -15.13 -5.72
N HIS A 150 -10.74 -15.82 -4.91
CA HIS A 150 -10.25 -16.84 -3.98
C HIS A 150 -9.68 -18.08 -4.68
N GLU A 151 -10.16 -18.39 -5.89
CA GLU A 151 -9.55 -19.41 -6.73
C GLU A 151 -8.14 -18.99 -7.14
N PHE A 152 -7.96 -17.76 -7.62
CA PHE A 152 -6.64 -17.22 -7.95
C PHE A 152 -5.69 -17.23 -6.76
N LEU A 153 -6.17 -16.82 -5.58
CA LEU A 153 -5.40 -16.88 -4.33
C LEU A 153 -5.02 -18.32 -3.97
N GLY A 154 -5.92 -19.28 -4.13
CA GLY A 154 -5.78 -20.67 -3.69
C GLY A 154 -5.14 -21.65 -4.68
N ARG A 155 -4.80 -21.23 -5.90
CA ARG A 155 -4.09 -22.09 -6.89
C ARG A 155 -2.78 -22.67 -6.36
N ASP A 156 -2.09 -21.92 -5.52
CA ASP A 156 -0.88 -22.30 -4.81
C ASP A 156 -0.81 -21.58 -3.45
N PRO A 157 -0.09 -22.13 -2.44
CA PRO A 157 0.10 -21.47 -1.15
C PRO A 157 1.14 -20.35 -1.27
N SER A 158 0.77 -19.26 -1.95
CA SER A 158 1.65 -18.13 -2.23
C SER A 158 1.10 -16.84 -1.61
N TRP A 159 2.00 -15.90 -1.36
CA TRP A 159 1.61 -14.52 -1.10
C TRP A 159 1.08 -13.89 -2.39
N THR A 160 0.20 -12.91 -2.27
CA THR A 160 -0.36 -12.19 -3.43
C THR A 160 -0.35 -10.69 -3.19
N VAL A 161 0.16 -9.94 -4.17
CA VAL A 161 0.02 -8.49 -4.27
C VAL A 161 -1.16 -8.19 -5.19
N LEU A 162 -2.19 -7.55 -4.64
CA LEU A 162 -3.26 -6.93 -5.43
C LEU A 162 -3.02 -5.42 -5.43
N PHE A 163 -2.88 -4.80 -6.60
CA PHE A 163 -2.81 -3.35 -6.69
C PHE A 163 -3.93 -2.78 -7.56
N THR A 164 -4.39 -1.58 -7.23
CA THR A 164 -5.43 -0.86 -7.96
C THR A 164 -4.88 0.42 -8.55
N TYR A 165 -5.44 0.84 -9.68
CA TYR A 165 -5.11 2.13 -10.30
C TYR A 165 -6.33 2.68 -11.05
N PRO A 166 -6.43 4.00 -11.28
CA PRO A 166 -7.68 4.61 -11.72
C PRO A 166 -8.19 4.09 -13.07
N LYS A 167 -7.36 4.18 -14.11
CA LYS A 167 -7.71 3.86 -15.50
C LYS A 167 -6.45 3.71 -16.36
N ASP A 168 -6.57 2.91 -17.42
CA ASP A 168 -5.54 2.75 -18.45
C ASP A 168 -5.28 4.06 -19.25
N PHE A 169 -4.28 4.03 -20.14
CA PHE A 169 -3.90 5.13 -21.04
C PHE A 169 -3.46 6.45 -20.35
N LYS A 170 -3.03 6.38 -19.08
CA LYS A 170 -2.40 7.49 -18.36
C LYS A 170 -0.87 7.29 -18.30
N PRO A 171 -0.03 8.29 -18.64
CA PRO A 171 1.43 8.13 -18.65
C PRO A 171 2.05 7.69 -17.32
N SER A 172 1.57 8.25 -16.20
CA SER A 172 2.06 7.86 -14.87
C SER A 172 1.73 6.42 -14.52
N VAL A 173 0.60 5.91 -15.00
CA VAL A 173 0.19 4.52 -14.82
C VAL A 173 1.01 3.59 -15.73
N ALA A 174 1.32 4.00 -16.96
CA ALA A 174 2.15 3.20 -17.87
C ALA A 174 3.55 2.95 -17.29
N ALA A 175 4.18 3.99 -16.72
CA ALA A 175 5.46 3.86 -16.03
C ALA A 175 5.38 2.92 -14.81
N GLU A 176 4.27 2.98 -14.07
CA GLU A 176 4.01 2.12 -12.91
C GLU A 176 3.84 0.65 -13.30
N MET A 177 3.07 0.36 -14.36
CA MET A 177 2.91 -1.00 -14.89
C MET A 177 4.21 -1.57 -15.43
N TRP A 178 4.99 -0.76 -16.15
CA TRP A 178 6.31 -1.16 -16.62
C TRP A 178 7.25 -1.52 -15.45
N ALA A 179 7.27 -0.68 -14.40
CA ALA A 179 8.07 -0.95 -13.21
C ALA A 179 7.67 -2.29 -12.56
N CYS A 180 6.37 -2.50 -12.33
CA CYS A 180 5.85 -3.77 -11.80
C CYS A 180 6.22 -4.97 -12.70
N HIS A 181 6.05 -4.84 -14.02
CA HIS A 181 6.37 -5.89 -14.99
C HIS A 181 7.85 -6.28 -14.94
N SER A 182 8.74 -5.29 -14.93
CA SER A 182 10.20 -5.50 -14.88
C SER A 182 10.66 -6.18 -13.58
N MET A 183 9.85 -6.12 -12.52
CA MET A 183 10.14 -6.74 -11.22
C MET A 183 9.48 -8.12 -11.06
N ALA A 184 8.76 -8.62 -12.07
CA ALA A 184 7.95 -9.82 -11.92
C ALA A 184 8.75 -11.08 -11.56
N GLU A 185 9.94 -11.28 -12.14
CA GLU A 185 10.79 -12.40 -11.75
C GLU A 185 11.28 -12.28 -10.29
N ARG A 186 11.53 -11.07 -9.78
CA ARG A 186 11.88 -10.86 -8.37
C ARG A 186 10.72 -11.19 -7.44
N PHE A 187 9.48 -10.84 -7.80
CA PHE A 187 8.30 -11.26 -7.03
C PHE A 187 8.15 -12.78 -7.03
N LYS A 188 8.32 -13.41 -8.19
CA LYS A 188 8.23 -14.87 -8.37
C LYS A 188 9.30 -15.63 -7.60
N GLU A 189 10.55 -15.16 -7.59
CA GLU A 189 11.63 -15.71 -6.74
C GLU A 189 11.28 -15.70 -5.25
N GLN A 190 10.47 -14.71 -4.83
CA GLN A 190 9.96 -14.62 -3.47
C GLN A 190 8.69 -15.42 -3.21
N GLY A 191 8.14 -16.12 -4.22
CA GLY A 191 6.88 -16.85 -4.12
C GLY A 191 5.67 -15.93 -3.98
N VAL A 192 5.71 -14.77 -4.64
CA VAL A 192 4.67 -13.74 -4.58
C VAL A 192 4.01 -13.61 -5.95
N LYS A 193 2.70 -13.76 -5.99
CA LYS A 193 1.86 -13.47 -7.17
C LYS A 193 1.54 -11.98 -7.21
N VAL A 194 1.27 -11.48 -8.41
CA VAL A 194 0.84 -10.10 -8.63
C VAL A 194 -0.43 -10.11 -9.46
N ILE A 195 -1.36 -9.22 -9.16
CA ILE A 195 -2.59 -8.97 -9.92
C ILE A 195 -2.96 -7.49 -9.83
N GLY A 196 -3.31 -6.89 -10.97
CA GLY A 196 -3.75 -5.49 -11.05
C GLY A 196 -5.25 -5.37 -11.22
N LEU A 197 -5.81 -4.19 -10.91
CA LEU A 197 -7.23 -3.87 -11.09
C LEU A 197 -7.40 -2.41 -11.49
N SER A 198 -8.25 -2.14 -12.49
CA SER A 198 -8.72 -0.79 -12.79
C SER A 198 -10.15 -0.78 -13.33
N SER A 199 -10.68 0.43 -13.55
CA SER A 199 -12.00 0.61 -14.15
C SER A 199 -12.04 0.50 -15.68
N SER A 200 -10.97 -0.01 -16.30
CA SER A 200 -10.92 -0.28 -17.74
C SER A 200 -11.50 -1.66 -18.07
N SER A 201 -11.92 -1.84 -19.32
CA SER A 201 -12.39 -3.11 -19.87
C SER A 201 -11.21 -4.02 -20.26
N VAL A 202 -11.45 -5.33 -20.40
CA VAL A 202 -10.42 -6.28 -20.86
C VAL A 202 -9.83 -5.89 -22.24
N PRO A 203 -10.63 -5.49 -23.25
CA PRO A 203 -10.07 -5.05 -24.53
C PRO A 203 -9.20 -3.79 -24.42
N GLU A 204 -9.54 -2.85 -23.52
CA GLU A 204 -8.70 -1.68 -23.24
C GLU A 204 -7.36 -2.10 -22.65
N HIS A 205 -7.36 -3.02 -21.67
CA HIS A 205 -6.12 -3.58 -21.12
C HIS A 205 -5.24 -4.23 -22.20
N GLU A 206 -5.81 -5.10 -23.02
CA GLU A 206 -5.08 -5.79 -24.08
C GLU A 206 -4.49 -4.84 -25.12
N GLN A 207 -5.19 -3.73 -25.41
CA GLN A 207 -4.68 -2.73 -26.32
C GLN A 207 -3.58 -1.88 -25.66
N TRP A 208 -3.81 -1.43 -24.43
CA TRP A 208 -2.89 -0.55 -23.71
C TRP A 208 -1.58 -1.24 -23.33
N THR A 209 -1.62 -2.53 -22.98
CA THR A 209 -0.42 -3.30 -22.63
C THR A 209 0.61 -3.35 -23.75
N LYS A 210 0.19 -3.23 -25.02
CA LYS A 210 1.08 -3.11 -26.18
C LYS A 210 1.91 -1.83 -26.17
N ASP A 211 1.38 -0.75 -25.60
CA ASP A 211 2.08 0.53 -25.45
C ASP A 211 3.00 0.54 -24.22
N VAL A 212 2.66 -0.26 -23.20
CA VAL A 212 3.42 -0.36 -21.94
C VAL A 212 4.62 -1.30 -22.07
N VAL A 213 4.42 -2.46 -22.69
CA VAL A 213 5.43 -3.52 -22.78
C VAL A 213 5.87 -3.67 -24.24
N PRO A 214 7.07 -3.20 -24.60
CA PRO A 214 7.59 -3.39 -25.96
C PRO A 214 7.63 -4.88 -26.34
N ALA A 215 7.35 -5.20 -27.59
CA ALA A 215 7.36 -6.59 -28.08
C ALA A 215 8.74 -7.28 -27.96
N SER A 216 9.82 -6.50 -27.77
CA SER A 216 11.16 -7.02 -27.49
C SER A 216 11.33 -7.56 -26.08
N GLU A 217 10.46 -7.18 -25.15
CA GLU A 217 10.58 -7.46 -23.71
C GLU A 217 9.67 -8.61 -23.27
N ALA A 218 8.52 -8.78 -23.94
CA ALA A 218 7.59 -9.88 -23.68
C ALA A 218 6.89 -10.36 -24.94
N GLU A 219 6.70 -11.68 -25.05
CA GLU A 219 5.96 -12.29 -26.15
C GLU A 219 4.52 -11.74 -26.19
N GLY A 220 4.18 -11.12 -27.32
CA GLY A 220 2.87 -10.51 -27.53
C GLY A 220 2.60 -9.27 -26.68
N SER A 221 3.64 -8.61 -26.13
CA SER A 221 3.52 -7.40 -25.31
C SER A 221 2.57 -7.57 -24.11
N LYS A 222 2.53 -8.79 -23.55
CA LYS A 222 1.68 -9.09 -22.40
C LYS A 222 2.39 -8.75 -21.11
N LEU A 223 1.65 -8.20 -20.16
CA LEU A 223 2.12 -8.10 -18.78
C LEU A 223 2.36 -9.50 -18.20
N SER A 224 3.25 -9.55 -17.22
CA SER A 224 3.64 -10.76 -16.49
C SER A 224 2.61 -11.17 -15.43
N PHE A 225 1.54 -10.40 -15.30
CA PHE A 225 0.46 -10.59 -14.33
C PHE A 225 -0.91 -10.23 -14.96
N PRO A 226 -2.01 -10.81 -14.44
CA PRO A 226 -3.36 -10.46 -14.87
C PRO A 226 -3.77 -9.05 -14.46
N LEU A 227 -4.60 -8.43 -15.29
CA LEU A 227 -5.35 -7.21 -14.97
C LEU A 227 -6.84 -7.54 -14.89
N ILE A 228 -7.47 -7.18 -13.77
CA ILE A 228 -8.92 -7.29 -13.54
C ILE A 228 -9.61 -6.06 -14.12
N ALA A 229 -10.61 -6.31 -14.96
CA ALA A 229 -11.51 -5.30 -15.49
C ALA A 229 -12.69 -5.07 -14.54
N ASP A 230 -12.70 -3.92 -13.84
CA ASP A 230 -13.75 -3.51 -12.90
C ASP A 230 -14.54 -2.31 -13.45
N GLU A 231 -15.15 -2.49 -14.63
CA GLU A 231 -15.92 -1.45 -15.33
C GLU A 231 -17.10 -0.92 -14.50
N SER A 232 -17.69 -1.74 -13.63
CA SER A 232 -18.79 -1.35 -12.73
C SER A 232 -18.31 -0.66 -11.45
N ARG A 233 -17.01 -0.77 -11.12
CA ARG A 233 -16.38 -0.27 -9.89
C ARG A 233 -16.88 -0.97 -8.63
N GLU A 234 -17.58 -2.09 -8.79
CA GLU A 234 -18.14 -2.84 -7.67
C GLU A 234 -17.04 -3.48 -6.84
N ILE A 235 -15.96 -3.97 -7.46
CA ILE A 235 -14.85 -4.56 -6.73
C ILE A 235 -14.09 -3.46 -5.96
N ALA A 236 -13.77 -2.35 -6.62
CA ALA A 236 -13.14 -1.20 -5.98
C ALA A 236 -13.97 -0.61 -4.82
N ALA A 237 -15.29 -0.52 -5.00
CA ALA A 237 -16.21 -0.09 -3.95
C ALA A 237 -16.21 -1.07 -2.77
N ARG A 238 -16.30 -2.38 -3.04
CA ARG A 238 -16.25 -3.41 -1.99
C ARG A 238 -14.95 -3.39 -1.22
N LEU A 239 -13.82 -3.17 -1.88
CA LEU A 239 -12.49 -3.06 -1.26
C LEU A 239 -12.27 -1.72 -0.52
N GLY A 240 -13.18 -0.75 -0.65
CA GLY A 240 -13.07 0.55 0.02
C GLY A 240 -11.96 1.44 -0.55
N VAL A 241 -11.65 1.31 -1.84
CA VAL A 241 -10.54 2.02 -2.49
C VAL A 241 -10.99 3.01 -3.55
N LEU A 242 -12.26 3.41 -3.59
CA LEU A 242 -12.70 4.51 -4.46
C LEU A 242 -12.13 5.84 -3.96
N ASP A 243 -11.46 6.56 -4.84
CA ASP A 243 -10.90 7.88 -4.54
C ASP A 243 -12.01 8.93 -4.68
N PRO A 244 -12.33 9.70 -3.62
CA PRO A 244 -13.38 10.71 -3.68
C PRO A 244 -13.05 11.89 -4.61
N SER A 245 -11.77 12.07 -4.96
CA SER A 245 -11.25 13.17 -5.77
C SER A 245 -11.00 12.80 -7.24
N GLU A 246 -10.86 11.52 -7.58
CA GLU A 246 -10.66 11.07 -8.96
C GLU A 246 -11.98 10.59 -9.58
N ARG A 247 -12.32 11.16 -10.74
CA ARG A 247 -13.54 10.82 -11.49
C ARG A 247 -13.25 10.58 -12.96
N ASP A 248 -14.06 9.76 -13.59
CA ASP A 248 -14.06 9.62 -15.05
C ASP A 248 -14.79 10.78 -15.74
N ALA A 249 -14.80 10.76 -17.08
CA ALA A 249 -15.45 11.78 -17.90
C ALA A 249 -16.97 11.88 -17.67
N PHE A 250 -17.59 10.86 -17.06
CA PHE A 250 -19.02 10.79 -16.75
C PHE A 250 -19.30 11.12 -15.27
N GLY A 251 -18.27 11.45 -14.49
CA GLY A 251 -18.39 11.83 -13.08
C GLY A 251 -18.40 10.65 -12.11
N ALA A 252 -18.21 9.41 -12.57
CA ALA A 252 -18.11 8.24 -11.70
C ALA A 252 -16.75 8.20 -10.99
N LEU A 253 -16.74 7.78 -9.72
CA LEU A 253 -15.51 7.64 -8.94
C LEU A 253 -14.58 6.61 -9.57
N LEU A 254 -13.27 6.84 -9.48
CA LEU A 254 -12.24 5.89 -9.90
C LEU A 254 -11.51 5.31 -8.68
N PRO A 255 -10.97 4.09 -8.77
CA PRO A 255 -10.14 3.55 -7.71
C PRO A 255 -8.88 4.40 -7.49
N ALA A 256 -8.53 4.59 -6.24
CA ALA A 256 -7.25 5.11 -5.80
C ALA A 256 -6.11 4.15 -6.17
N ARG A 257 -4.88 4.61 -5.99
CA ARG A 257 -3.69 3.77 -6.10
C ARG A 257 -3.49 3.01 -4.79
N ALA A 258 -4.05 1.81 -4.68
CA ALA A 258 -3.91 0.98 -3.48
C ALA A 258 -3.07 -0.27 -3.78
N VAL A 259 -2.36 -0.77 -2.78
CA VAL A 259 -1.63 -2.04 -2.83
C VAL A 259 -2.00 -2.84 -1.59
N PHE A 260 -2.44 -4.07 -1.76
CA PHE A 260 -2.72 -5.04 -0.72
C PHE A 260 -1.71 -6.18 -0.78
N LEU A 261 -1.15 -6.56 0.37
CA LEU A 261 -0.34 -7.76 0.51
C LEU A 261 -1.17 -8.81 1.24
N ILE A 262 -1.51 -9.87 0.51
CA ILE A 262 -2.47 -10.89 0.91
C ILE A 262 -1.71 -12.18 1.22
N ALA A 263 -1.95 -12.74 2.41
CA ALA A 263 -1.38 -14.01 2.82
C ALA A 263 -2.08 -15.21 2.15
N PRO A 264 -1.45 -16.40 2.15
CA PRO A 264 -2.05 -17.62 1.60
C PRO A 264 -3.40 -18.01 2.24
N ASP A 265 -3.66 -17.56 3.47
CA ASP A 265 -4.94 -17.74 4.17
C ASP A 265 -6.04 -16.76 3.71
N LYS A 266 -5.75 -15.95 2.69
CA LYS A 266 -6.62 -14.94 2.08
C LYS A 266 -6.91 -13.72 2.98
N THR A 267 -6.05 -13.47 3.98
CA THR A 267 -6.14 -12.29 4.83
C THR A 267 -5.21 -11.17 4.35
N ASN A 268 -5.64 -9.92 4.54
CA ASN A 268 -4.83 -8.74 4.28
C ASN A 268 -3.76 -8.59 5.37
N ARG A 269 -2.50 -8.40 5.01
CA ARG A 269 -1.39 -8.28 5.98
C ARG A 269 -0.73 -6.90 5.96
N ALA A 270 -0.74 -6.22 4.82
CA ALA A 270 -0.29 -4.84 4.71
C ALA A 270 -1.07 -4.13 3.60
N THR A 271 -1.23 -2.81 3.74
CA THR A 271 -1.87 -1.99 2.72
C THR A 271 -1.15 -0.67 2.54
N ILE A 272 -0.94 -0.27 1.28
CA ILE A 272 -0.44 1.07 0.94
C ILE A 272 -1.49 1.76 0.10
N LEU A 273 -1.99 2.90 0.58
CA LEU A 273 -2.88 3.79 -0.16
C LEU A 273 -2.08 5.03 -0.57
N TYR A 274 -1.73 5.08 -1.86
CA TYR A 274 -1.00 6.17 -2.49
C TYR A 274 -1.95 7.29 -2.92
N PRO A 275 -1.55 8.56 -2.76
CA PRO A 275 -2.26 9.67 -3.37
C PRO A 275 -2.10 9.62 -4.89
N ALA A 276 -3.05 10.21 -5.64
CA ALA A 276 -2.98 10.30 -7.09
C ALA A 276 -1.65 10.90 -7.62
N ALA A 277 -1.06 11.82 -6.84
CA ALA A 277 0.20 12.50 -7.11
C ALA A 277 1.47 11.64 -7.01
N ALA A 278 1.40 10.49 -6.33
CA ALA A 278 2.57 9.63 -6.12
C ALA A 278 2.38 8.29 -6.82
N GLY A 279 3.28 7.94 -7.73
CA GLY A 279 3.35 6.58 -8.28
C GLY A 279 3.72 5.56 -7.19
N GLY A 280 3.22 4.33 -7.32
CA GLY A 280 3.55 3.23 -6.42
C GLY A 280 5.04 2.89 -6.44
N ASN A 281 5.58 2.50 -5.27
CA ASN A 281 6.97 2.07 -5.13
C ASN A 281 7.03 0.54 -5.00
N PHE A 282 7.20 -0.17 -6.12
CA PHE A 282 7.23 -1.64 -6.12
C PHE A 282 8.45 -2.24 -5.41
N GLU A 283 9.52 -1.47 -5.16
CA GLU A 283 10.61 -1.91 -4.28
C GLU A 283 10.14 -2.00 -2.83
N GLU A 284 9.31 -1.05 -2.37
CA GLU A 284 8.72 -1.13 -1.03
C GLU A 284 7.73 -2.29 -0.93
N VAL A 285 6.91 -2.50 -1.98
CA VAL A 285 5.97 -3.64 -2.04
C VAL A 285 6.71 -4.97 -1.95
N LEU A 286 7.80 -5.13 -2.70
CA LEU A 286 8.63 -6.33 -2.64
C LEU A 286 9.30 -6.49 -1.27
N ARG A 287 9.87 -5.41 -0.71
CA ARG A 287 10.49 -5.41 0.63
C ARG A 287 9.49 -5.87 1.70
N LEU A 288 8.26 -5.36 1.65
CA LEU A 288 7.19 -5.77 2.54
C LEU A 288 6.80 -7.22 2.36
N ALA A 289 6.68 -7.71 1.12
CA ALA A 289 6.36 -9.11 0.86
C ALA A 289 7.43 -10.04 1.43
N VAL A 290 8.71 -9.69 1.29
CA VAL A 290 9.83 -10.45 1.88
C VAL A 290 9.79 -10.39 3.41
N SER A 291 9.59 -9.20 3.98
CA SER A 291 9.48 -9.00 5.44
C SER A 291 8.37 -9.85 6.05
N LEU A 292 7.18 -9.83 5.44
CA LEU A 292 6.02 -10.61 5.84
C LEU A 292 6.25 -12.12 5.75
N ARG A 293 6.93 -12.58 4.69
CA ARG A 293 7.31 -13.99 4.52
C ARG A 293 8.31 -14.43 5.60
N LEU A 294 9.27 -13.59 5.96
CA LEU A 294 10.22 -13.87 7.04
C LEU A 294 9.52 -13.98 8.40
N ALA A 295 8.50 -13.16 8.63
CA ALA A 295 7.72 -13.16 9.87
C ALA A 295 6.61 -14.22 9.92
N GLN A 296 6.43 -15.03 8.86
CA GLN A 296 5.27 -15.91 8.71
C GLN A 296 5.16 -17.00 9.79
N ASP A 297 6.28 -17.42 10.38
CA ASP A 297 6.29 -18.40 11.48
C ASP A 297 6.21 -17.78 12.87
N GLY A 298 6.10 -16.45 12.95
CA GLY A 298 5.95 -15.68 14.18
C GLY A 298 7.24 -15.55 15.01
N LYS A 299 8.40 -15.97 14.52
CA LYS A 299 9.66 -15.95 15.29
C LYS A 299 10.56 -14.78 14.96
N LEU A 300 10.30 -14.10 13.84
CA LEU A 300 11.13 -13.03 13.33
C LEU A 300 10.30 -11.77 13.09
N ALA A 301 10.93 -10.62 13.32
CA ALA A 301 10.41 -9.31 12.96
C ALA A 301 11.49 -8.50 12.25
N THR A 302 11.08 -7.53 11.43
CA THR A 302 12.03 -6.65 10.73
C THR A 302 12.05 -5.25 11.36
N PRO A 303 13.23 -4.66 11.62
CA PRO A 303 13.31 -3.32 12.19
C PRO A 303 12.89 -2.23 11.20
N GLY A 304 12.71 -1.00 11.68
CA GLY A 304 12.41 0.15 10.82
C GLY A 304 13.47 0.35 9.72
N ASN A 305 13.02 0.68 8.51
CA ASN A 305 13.82 0.83 7.28
C ASN A 305 14.59 -0.41 6.81
N TRP A 306 14.37 -1.59 7.41
CA TRP A 306 15.02 -2.85 7.05
C TRP A 306 14.97 -3.12 5.55
N GLN A 307 16.10 -3.52 4.96
CA GLN A 307 16.22 -4.02 3.59
C GLN A 307 16.58 -5.50 3.56
N SER A 308 16.27 -6.18 2.44
CA SER A 308 16.66 -7.59 2.27
C SER A 308 18.17 -7.77 2.40
N GLY A 309 18.59 -8.60 3.35
CA GLY A 309 20.00 -8.82 3.71
C GLY A 309 20.42 -8.14 5.02
N ASP A 310 19.64 -7.19 5.52
CA ASP A 310 19.86 -6.59 6.84
C ASP A 310 19.47 -7.56 7.97
N ARG A 311 19.97 -7.30 9.18
CA ARG A 311 19.65 -8.06 10.39
C ARG A 311 18.15 -7.99 10.71
N VAL A 312 17.61 -9.10 11.19
CA VAL A 312 16.24 -9.24 11.69
C VAL A 312 16.24 -9.35 13.22
N LEU A 313 15.08 -9.11 13.82
CA LEU A 313 14.83 -9.25 15.24
C LEU A 313 14.22 -10.63 15.53
N VAL A 314 14.54 -11.22 16.68
CA VAL A 314 13.85 -12.39 17.21
C VAL A 314 12.63 -11.88 18.00
N ALA A 315 11.45 -12.40 17.67
CA ALA A 315 10.17 -12.03 18.29
C ALA A 315 9.93 -12.79 19.61
#